data_AF-A0A7Y0SJT1-F1
#
_entry.id   AF-A0A7Y0SJT1-F1
#
_cell.length_a   1.000
_cell.length_b   1.000
_cell.length_c   1.000
_cell.angle_alpha   90.00
_cell.angle_beta   90.00
_cell.angle_gamma   90.00
#
_symmetry.space_group_name_H-M   'P 1'
#
loop_
_entity.id
_entity.type
_entity.pdbx_description
1 polymer ?
#
loop_
_entity_poly.entity_id
_entity_poly.type
_entity_poly.pdbx_seq_one_letter_code
_entity_poly.pdbx_strand_id
1 'polypeptide(L)' 'YKFNGHTPVLFKNPRSEPIEKFDALFRQLTEVITTHSVIDLTYNGKTFESVHPYRLVNDRGIWFLAATYCDQLHSYRLP' A
#
# COMPACT_ATOMS: atom_id res chain seq x y z
N TYR A 1 -25.26 -4.03 7.31
CA TYR A 1 -23.82 -4.18 7.07
C TYR A 1 -23.59 -5.44 6.25
N LYS A 2 -23.26 -5.31 4.95
CA LYS A 2 -22.82 -6.43 4.11
C LYS A 2 -21.52 -5.99 3.42
N PHE A 3 -20.39 -6.48 3.90
CA PHE A 3 -19.09 -6.33 3.25
C PHE A 3 -18.88 -7.54 2.34
N ASN A 4 -19.13 -7.35 1.04
CA ASN A 4 -18.74 -8.29 -0.02
C ASN A 4 -17.61 -7.65 -0.81
N GLY A 5 -16.42 -8.26 -0.78
CA GLY A 5 -15.26 -7.85 -1.59
C GLY A 5 -14.00 -7.76 -0.75
N HIS A 6 -13.09 -8.71 -0.97
CA HIS A 6 -11.68 -8.63 -0.58
C HIS A 6 -11.09 -7.28 -1.03
N THR A 7 -11.09 -6.30 -0.14
CA THR A 7 -10.36 -5.06 -0.36
C THR A 7 -8.95 -5.28 0.20
N PRO A 8 -7.88 -5.07 -0.58
CA PRO A 8 -6.50 -5.21 -0.11
C PRO A 8 -6.08 -4.09 0.86
N VAL A 9 -7.06 -3.38 1.43
CA VAL A 9 -6.89 -2.17 2.20
C VAL A 9 -7.49 -2.41 3.58
N LEU A 10 -6.62 -2.45 4.60
CA LEU A 10 -7.05 -2.58 5.99
C LEU A 10 -7.09 -1.19 6.64
N PHE A 11 -8.30 -0.72 6.92
CA PHE A 11 -8.54 0.53 7.66
C PHE A 11 -8.52 0.24 9.16
N LYS A 12 -7.54 0.77 9.91
CA LYS A 12 -7.53 0.66 11.38
C LYS A 12 -8.04 1.89 12.12
N ASN A 13 -8.32 3.01 11.44
CA ASN A 13 -8.88 4.19 12.10
C ASN A 13 -9.61 5.11 11.10
N PRO A 14 -10.95 5.24 11.16
CA PRO A 14 -11.74 6.06 10.22
C PRO A 14 -11.70 7.54 10.60
N ARG A 15 -10.52 8.16 10.63
CA ARG A 15 -10.40 9.62 10.66
C ARG A 15 -10.15 10.07 9.23
N SER A 16 -11.11 10.83 8.72
CA SER A 16 -11.18 11.41 7.39
C SER A 16 -10.02 12.37 7.14
N GLU A 17 -8.83 11.85 6.88
CA GLU A 17 -7.77 12.64 6.25
C GLU A 17 -8.08 12.78 4.75
N PRO A 18 -7.66 13.87 4.09
CA PRO A 18 -7.90 14.09 2.67
C PRO A 18 -7.11 13.09 1.83
N ILE A 19 -7.73 11.93 1.62
CA ILE A 19 -7.25 10.80 0.82
C ILE A 19 -7.11 11.17 -0.67
N GLU A 20 -7.71 12.29 -1.09
CA GLU A 20 -7.78 12.77 -2.48
C GLU A 20 -6.40 12.96 -3.11
N LYS A 21 -5.39 13.37 -2.31
CA LYS A 21 -4.01 13.51 -2.79
C LYS A 21 -3.35 12.18 -3.15
N PHE A 22 -3.84 11.09 -2.56
CA PHE A 22 -3.30 9.76 -2.72
C PHE A 22 -4.18 8.87 -3.58
N ASP A 23 -5.32 9.35 -4.08
CA ASP A 23 -6.28 8.54 -4.83
C ASP A 23 -5.63 7.87 -6.07
N ALA A 24 -4.85 8.64 -6.83
CA ALA A 24 -4.09 8.13 -7.97
C ALA A 24 -3.08 7.05 -7.56
N LEU A 25 -2.38 7.29 -6.45
CA LEU A 25 -1.37 6.37 -5.92
C LEU A 25 -2.02 5.10 -5.33
N PHE A 26 -3.17 5.21 -4.67
CA PHE A 26 -3.95 4.08 -4.20
C PHE A 26 -4.51 3.25 -5.34
N ARG A 27 -5.01 3.88 -6.41
CA ARG A 27 -5.42 3.15 -7.62
C ARG A 27 -4.27 2.37 -8.20
N GLN A 28 -3.12 3.01 -8.38
CA GLN A 28 -1.93 2.35 -8.94
C GLN A 28 -1.47 1.19 -8.04
N LEU A 29 -1.35 1.40 -6.73
CA LEU A 29 -0.94 0.35 -5.79
C LEU A 29 -1.98 -0.76 -5.67
N THR A 30 -3.27 -0.43 -5.69
CA THR A 30 -4.35 -1.43 -5.65
C THR A 30 -4.33 -2.29 -6.90
N GLU A 31 -4.10 -1.69 -8.07
CA GLU A 31 -3.93 -2.42 -9.32
C GLU A 31 -2.75 -3.40 -9.22
N VAL A 32 -1.56 -2.90 -8.86
CA VAL A 32 -0.35 -3.72 -8.69
C VAL A 32 -0.56 -4.86 -7.67
N ILE A 33 -1.20 -4.58 -6.54
CA ILE A 33 -1.51 -5.60 -5.52
C ILE A 33 -2.48 -6.65 -6.09
N THR A 34 -3.50 -6.22 -6.84
CA THR A 34 -4.51 -7.12 -7.42
C THR A 34 -3.94 -7.97 -8.54
N THR A 35 -3.01 -7.43 -9.33
CA THR A 35 -2.31 -8.15 -10.39
C THR A 35 -1.12 -8.97 -9.87
N HIS A 36 -0.81 -8.89 -8.57
CA HIS A 36 0.41 -9.42 -7.97
C HIS A 36 1.67 -9.00 -8.74
N SER A 37 1.66 -7.78 -9.28
CA SER A 37 2.78 -7.25 -10.04
C SER A 37 3.91 -6.85 -9.12
N VAL A 38 5.13 -7.09 -9.60
CA VAL A 38 6.34 -6.65 -8.93
C VAL A 38 6.66 -5.23 -9.38
N ILE A 39 7.05 -4.37 -8.44
CA ILE A 39 7.40 -2.98 -8.74
C ILE A 39 8.77 -2.62 -8.18
N ASP A 40 9.40 -1.63 -8.80
CA ASP A 40 10.58 -0.99 -8.27
C ASP A 40 10.15 0.21 -7.43
N LEU A 41 10.56 0.23 -6.17
CA LEU A 41 10.15 1.24 -5.19
C LEU A 41 11.35 2.07 -4.76
N THR A 42 11.32 3.37 -4.98
CA THR A 42 12.32 4.28 -4.42
C THR A 42 11.83 4.82 -3.08
N TYR A 43 12.48 4.40 -1.99
CA TYR A 43 12.16 4.82 -0.63
C TYR A 43 13.40 5.38 0.09
N ASN A 44 13.27 6.59 0.62
CA ASN A 44 14.34 7.28 1.37
C ASN A 44 15.68 7.38 0.62
N GLY A 45 15.63 7.64 -0.70
CA GLY A 45 16.80 7.72 -1.57
C GLY A 45 17.44 6.37 -1.93
N LYS A 46 16.84 5.27 -1.50
CA LYS A 46 17.24 3.90 -1.90
C LYS A 46 16.20 3.33 -2.85
N THR A 47 16.67 2.72 -3.93
CA THR A 47 15.80 1.98 -4.86
C THR A 47 15.77 0.52 -4.44
N PHE A 48 14.57 0.01 -4.22
CA PHE A 48 14.29 -1.40 -3.95
C PHE A 48 13.69 -1.98 -5.22
N GLU A 49 14.48 -2.78 -5.94
CA GLU A 49 14.02 -3.46 -7.14
C GLU A 49 13.27 -4.74 -6.77
N SER A 50 12.31 -5.16 -7.59
CA SER A 50 11.57 -6.41 -7.36
C SER A 50 10.79 -6.49 -6.03
N VAL A 51 10.13 -5.39 -5.63
CA VAL A 51 9.26 -5.36 -4.45
C VAL A 51 7.89 -5.93 -4.80
N HIS A 52 7.38 -6.84 -3.95
CA HIS A 52 6.08 -7.48 -4.11
C HIS A 52 5.06 -6.87 -3.14
N PRO A 53 4.35 -5.80 -3.52
CA PRO A 53 3.30 -5.24 -2.68
C PRO A 53 2.10 -6.19 -2.59
N TYR A 54 1.57 -6.34 -1.38
CA TYR A 54 0.43 -7.23 -1.14
C TYR A 54 -0.69 -6.58 -0.32
N ARG A 55 -0.44 -5.46 0.37
CA ARG A 55 -1.47 -4.80 1.19
C ARG A 55 -1.16 -3.34 1.45
N LEU A 56 -2.22 -2.53 1.51
CA LEU A 56 -2.18 -1.17 2.05
C LEU A 56 -2.69 -1.15 3.49
N VAL A 57 -1.93 -0.54 4.39
CA VAL A 57 -2.22 -0.46 5.82
C VAL A 57 -2.33 1.00 6.22
N ASN A 58 -3.47 1.40 6.78
CA ASN A 58 -3.59 2.69 7.45
C ASN A 58 -3.41 2.50 8.95
N ASP A 59 -2.39 3.12 9.53
CA ASP A 59 -2.18 3.21 10.97
C ASP A 59 -2.24 4.68 11.41
N ARG A 60 -3.27 5.03 12.19
CA ARG A 60 -3.47 6.37 12.77
C ARG A 60 -3.45 7.53 11.74
N GLY A 61 -3.91 7.30 10.52
CA GLY A 61 -3.88 8.30 9.42
C GLY A 61 -2.65 8.18 8.52
N ILE A 62 -1.61 7.47 8.96
CA ILE A 62 -0.41 7.22 8.16
C ILE A 62 -0.63 5.97 7.32
N TRP A 63 -0.36 6.10 6.02
CA TRP A 63 -0.46 4.98 5.10
C TRP A 63 0.88 4.28 4.90
N PHE A 64 0.84 2.95 4.91
CA PHE A 64 1.98 2.08 4.67
C PHE A 64 1.65 1.08 3.57
N LEU A 65 2.57 0.93 2.62
CA LEU A 65 2.59 -0.14 1.65
C LEU A 65 3.33 -1.34 2.27
N ALA A 66 2.59 -2.39 2.57
CA ALA A 66 3.16 -3.65 2.99
C ALA A 66 3.55 -4.47 1.76
N ALA A 67 4.83 -4.83 1.70
CA ALA A 67 5.40 -5.53 0.56
C ALA A 67 6.49 -6.52 1.00
N THR A 68 6.78 -7.50 0.15
CA THR A 68 7.87 -8.44 0.37
C THR A 68 9.04 -8.06 -0.53
N TYR A 69 10.22 -7.90 0.07
CA TYR A 69 11.47 -7.63 -0.63
C TYR A 69 12.53 -8.60 -0.12
N CYS A 70 13.16 -9.35 -1.03
CA CYS A 70 14.16 -10.36 -0.68
C CYS A 70 13.68 -11.33 0.44
N ASP A 71 12.48 -11.89 0.27
CA ASP A 71 11.78 -12.77 1.23
C ASP A 71 11.51 -12.16 2.63
N GLN A 72 11.73 -10.86 2.79
CA GLN A 72 11.49 -10.14 4.04
C GLN A 72 10.31 -9.19 3.92
N LEU A 73 9.45 -9.19 4.92
CA LEU A 73 8.30 -8.30 5.02
C LEU A 73 8.78 -6.88 5.34
N HIS A 74 8.44 -5.94 4.47
CA HIS A 74 8.77 -4.52 4.59
C HIS A 74 7.48 -3.69 4.58
N SER A 75 7.49 -2.59 5.33
CA SER A 75 6.42 -1.61 5.35
C SER A 75 6.97 -0.25 4.96
N TYR A 76 6.58 0.25 3.81
CA TYR A 76 7.04 1.53 3.28
C TYR A 76 5.99 2.60 3.55
N ARG A 77 6.37 3.68 4.22
CA ARG A 77 5.45 4.80 4.49
C ARG A 77 5.19 5.56 3.20
N LEU A 78 3.92 5.85 2.91
CA LEU A 78 3.54 6.72 1.80
C LEU A 78 3.81 8.20 2.18
N PRO A 79 4.25 9.04 1.22
CA PRO A 79 4.59 10.45 1.45
C PRO A 79 3.41 11.28 1.95
#